data_AF-A0A2V5JTJ4-F1
#
_entry.id   AF-A0A2V5JTJ4-F1
#
_cell.length_a   1.000
_cell.length_b   1.000
_cell.length_c   1.000
_cell.angle_alpha   90.00
_cell.angle_beta   90.00
_cell.angle_gamma   90.00
#
_symmetry.space_group_name_H-M   'P 1'
#
loop_
_entity.id
_entity.type
_entity.pdbx_description
1 polymer ?
#
loop_
_entity_poly.entity_id
_entity_poly.type
_entity_poly.pdbx_seq_one_letter_code
_entity_poly.pdbx_strand_id
1 'polypeptide(L)' 'FEYLVSGEVWLELDDGVEVHLRAGDTVVQNGTRHAWRNKSSEPCQMVVVLIGANRGTSKA' A
#
# COMPACT_ATOMS: atom_id res chain seq x y z
N PHE A 1 -7.35 3.01 -0.65
CA PHE A 1 -7.33 3.35 0.79
C PHE A 1 -7.11 2.07 1.53
N GLU A 2 -6.06 2.02 2.34
CA GLU A 2 -5.61 0.81 3.01
C GLU A 2 -5.40 1.12 4.48
N TYR A 3 -5.90 0.26 5.37
CA TYR A 3 -5.70 0.35 6.81
C TYR A 3 -5.16 -0.98 7.34
N LEU A 4 -4.08 -0.94 8.11
CA LEU A 4 -3.51 -2.13 8.75
C LEU A 4 -4.25 -2.42 10.06
N VAL A 5 -4.94 -3.56 10.12
CA VAL A 5 -5.67 -4.00 11.31
C VAL A 5 -4.71 -4.63 12.32
N SER A 6 -3.81 -5.49 11.85
CA SER A 6 -2.84 -6.21 12.68
C SER A 6 -1.61 -6.62 11.87
N GLY A 7 -0.49 -6.86 12.56
CA GLY A 7 0.79 -7.24 11.95
C GLY A 7 1.55 -6.05 11.35
N GLU A 8 2.46 -6.37 10.44
CA GLU A 8 3.33 -5.41 9.75
C GLU A 8 3.54 -5.81 8.28
N VAL A 9 3.78 -4.83 7.41
CA VAL A 9 4.02 -5.07 5.98
C VAL A 9 4.93 -3.98 5.41
N TRP A 10 5.62 -4.31 4.32
CA TRP A 10 6.40 -3.37 3.53
C TRP A 10 5.64 -3.04 2.25
N LEU A 11 5.38 -1.75 2.04
CA LEU A 11 4.90 -1.20 0.78
C LEU A 11 6.11 -0.88 -0.10
N GLU A 12 6.29 -1.68 -1.14
CA GLU A 12 7.30 -1.47 -2.18
C GLU A 12 6.71 -0.55 -3.27
N LEU A 13 7.47 0.48 -3.64
CA LEU A 13 7.15 1.49 -4.65
C LEU A 13 8.22 1.47 -5.76
N ASP A 14 8.12 2.40 -6.70
CA ASP A 14 9.13 2.57 -7.74
C ASP A 14 10.53 2.90 -7.17
N ASP A 15 11.55 2.61 -7.97
CA ASP A 15 12.97 2.84 -7.63
C ASP A 15 13.46 2.13 -6.36
N GLY A 16 12.78 1.04 -5.98
CA GLY A 16 13.12 0.22 -4.81
C GLY A 16 12.80 0.91 -3.48
N VAL A 17 12.01 1.98 -3.50
CA VAL A 17 11.54 2.64 -2.28
C VAL A 17 10.63 1.69 -1.50
N GLU A 18 10.90 1.52 -0.22
CA GLU A 18 10.08 0.72 0.68
C GLU A 18 9.62 1.54 1.89
N VAL A 19 8.35 1.38 2.25
CA VAL A 19 7.77 1.96 3.46
C VAL A 19 7.34 0.82 4.38
N HIS A 20 7.87 0.79 5.60
CA HIS A 20 7.49 -0.18 6.62
C HIS A 20 6.27 0.35 7.40
N LEU A 21 5.20 -0.44 7.42
CA LEU A 21 3.92 -0.08 8.01
C LEU A 21 3.54 -1.08 9.10
N ARG A 22 2.88 -0.60 10.15
CA ARG A 22 2.43 -1.36 11.33
C ARG A 22 0.93 -1.18 11.53
N ALA A 23 0.34 -2.03 12.36
CA ALA A 23 -1.07 -1.91 12.77
C ALA A 23 -1.43 -0.46 13.18
N GLY A 24 -2.53 0.05 12.63
CA GLY A 24 -2.97 1.44 12.79
C GLY A 24 -2.53 2.37 11.66
N ASP A 25 -1.49 2.03 10.91
CA ASP A 25 -1.05 2.84 9.77
C ASP A 25 -2.07 2.81 8.64
N THR A 26 -2.15 3.93 7.93
CA THR A 26 -3.06 4.14 6.81
C THR A 26 -2.28 4.57 5.58
N VAL A 27 -2.64 4.02 4.42
CA VAL A 27 -2.09 4.41 3.12
C VAL A 27 -3.23 4.93 2.23
N VAL A 28 -2.92 5.95 1.45
CA VAL A 28 -3.77 6.44 0.36
C VAL A 28 -3.03 6.24 -0.94
N GLN A 29 -3.38 5.17 -1.67
CA GLN A 29 -2.87 4.96 -3.01
C GLN A 29 -3.67 5.67 -4.09
N ASN A 30 -3.03 6.64 -4.73
CA ASN A 30 -3.58 7.37 -5.88
C ASN A 30 -3.13 6.75 -7.21
N GLY A 31 -3.40 5.45 -7.40
CA GLY A 31 -3.06 4.72 -8.62
C GLY A 31 -1.56 4.48 -8.84
N THR A 32 -0.74 4.61 -7.79
CA THR A 32 0.71 4.35 -7.84
C THR A 32 0.99 2.87 -8.03
N ARG A 33 2.00 2.54 -8.85
CA ARG A 33 2.51 1.16 -8.98
C ARG A 33 3.14 0.77 -7.64
N HIS A 34 2.82 -0.43 -7.16
CA HIS A 34 3.24 -0.87 -5.85
C HIS A 34 3.19 -2.39 -5.71
N ALA A 35 3.81 -2.89 -4.65
CA ALA A 35 3.63 -4.26 -4.19
C ALA A 35 3.65 -4.34 -2.66
N TRP A 36 2.98 -5.37 -2.13
CA TRP A 36 2.99 -5.66 -0.69
C TRP A 36 3.94 -6.83 -0.42
N ARG A 37 4.84 -6.66 0.55
CA ARG A 37 5.77 -7.70 1.00
C ARG A 37 5.61 -7.88 2.50
N ASN A 38 5.15 -9.06 2.92
CA ASN A 38 5.26 -9.44 4.32
C ASN A 38 6.63 -10.09 4.55
N LYS A 39 7.54 -9.38 5.21
CA LYS A 39 8.88 -9.88 5.57
C LYS A 39 8.93 -10.43 7.00
N SER A 40 7.81 -10.43 7.72
CA SER A 40 7.71 -10.96 9.08
C SER A 40 7.37 -12.46 9.09
N SER A 41 7.42 -13.08 10.26
CA SER A 41 6.98 -14.47 10.46
C SER A 41 5.47 -14.62 10.67
N GLU A 42 4.77 -13.51 10.94
CA GLU A 42 3.35 -13.51 11.30
C GLU A 42 2.49 -12.98 10.14
N PRO A 43 1.20 -13.38 10.05
CA PRO A 43 0.29 -12.78 9.10
C PRO A 43 0.08 -11.27 9.35
N CYS A 44 -0.10 -10.51 8.27
CA CYS A 44 -0.59 -9.13 8.31
C CYS A 44 -2.03 -9.10 7.81
N GLN A 45 -2.92 -8.43 8.55
CA GLN A 45 -4.32 -8.24 8.16
C GLN A 45 -4.57 -6.78 7.78
N MET A 46 -5.13 -6.59 6.59
CA MET A 46 -5.42 -5.26 6.04
C MET A 46 -6.86 -5.16 5.57
N VAL A 47 -7.45 -3.98 5.72
CA VAL A 47 -8.71 -3.61 5.05
C VAL A 47 -8.35 -2.72 3.87
N VAL A 48 -8.78 -3.14 2.68
CA VAL A 48 -8.48 -2.43 1.43
C VAL A 48 -9.79 -2.00 0.78
N VAL A 49 -9.90 -0.71 0.50
CA VAL A 49 -11.02 -0.10 -0.24
C VAL A 49 -10.49 0.48 -1.54
N LEU A 50 -10.93 -0.07 -2.66
CA LEU A 50 -10.62 0.42 -4.00
C LEU A 50 -11.80 1.22 -4.54
N ILE A 51 -11.52 2.43 -5.00
CA ILE A 51 -12.50 3.31 -5.65
C ILE A 51 -12.01 3.57 -7.07
N GLY A 52 -12.88 3.34 -8.06
CA GLY A 52 -12.57 3.64 -9.45
C GLY A 52 -12.29 5.14 -9.65
N ALA A 53 -11.23 5.45 -10.37
CA ALA A 53 -10.83 6.82 -10.67
C ALA A 53 -10.36 6.94 -12.12
N ASN A 54 -10.59 8.11 -12.73
CA ASN A 54 -10.01 8.41 -14.03
C ASN A 54 -8.52 8.69 -13.84
N ARG A 55 -7.67 7.96 -14.56
CA ARG A 55 -6.28 8.38 -14.71
C ARG A 55 -6.29 9.67 -15.51
N GLY A 56 -5.81 10.76 -14.92
CA GLY A 56 -5.58 11.99 -15.66
C GLY A 56 -4.73 11.64 -16.88
N THR A 57 -5.15 12.08 -18.07
CA THR A 57 -4.29 11.98 -19.24
C THR A 57 -3.03 12.77 -18.91
N SER A 58 -1.86 12.11 -18.95
CA SER A 58 -0.60 12.83 -18.94
C SER A 58 -0.68 13.85 -20.07
N LYS A 59 -0.64 15.15 -19.76
CA LYS A 59 -0.28 16.10 -20.80
C LYS A 59 1.14 15.71 -21.22
N ALA A 60 1.28 15.38 -22.50
CA ALA A 60 2.59 15.27 -23.14
C ALA A 60 3.33 16.61 -23.06
#